data_AF-A0A5B6YX52-F1
#
_entry.id   AF-A0A5B6YX52-F1
#
_cell.length_a   1.000
_cell.length_b   1.000
_cell.length_c   1.000
_cell.angle_alpha   90.00
_cell.angle_beta   90.00
_cell.angle_gamma   90.00
#
_symmetry.space_group_name_H-M   'P 1'
#
loop_
_entity.id
_entity.type
_entity.pdbx_description
1 polymer ?
#
loop_
_entity_poly.entity_id
_entity_poly.type
_entity_poly.pdbx_seq_one_letter_code
_entity_poly.pdbx_strand_id
1 'polypeptide(L)'
;ERMRVIKETRERFGRFFYRFPEGESAADVFDRVSSFLESLWRDIDMNRLDHDPSDELNLIIVSHGLASRVFLMKWFKWNVEQFEYLNNLGNCEFRVMQLGHGGEYSLAIHHTDEELMEWGLSPAMIADQKWRAHATKGNWNEHCPWYLDAFF
;
A
#
# COMPACT_ATOMS: atom_id res chain seq x y z
N GLU A 1 21.66 12.52 -21.16
CA GLU A 1 21.98 11.16 -21.65
C GLU A 1 21.92 10.04 -20.63
N ARG A 2 22.86 9.92 -19.69
CA ARG A 2 22.94 8.74 -18.79
C ARG A 2 21.66 8.41 -18.02
N MET A 3 20.98 9.41 -17.43
CA MET A 3 19.71 9.18 -16.72
C MET A 3 18.52 8.86 -17.62
N ARG A 4 18.53 9.28 -18.91
CA ARG A 4 17.44 8.94 -19.84
C ARG A 4 17.51 7.44 -20.19
N VAL A 5 18.72 6.95 -20.52
CA VAL A 5 18.99 5.53 -20.79
C VAL A 5 18.63 4.65 -19.59
N ILE A 6 18.97 5.09 -18.38
CA ILE A 6 18.63 4.37 -17.14
C ILE A 6 17.10 4.30 -16.95
N LYS A 7 16.37 5.39 -17.20
CA LYS A 7 14.90 5.39 -17.11
C LYS A 7 14.24 4.49 -18.17
N GLU A 8 14.72 4.52 -19.42
CA GLU A 8 14.23 3.64 -20.50
C GLU A 8 14.49 2.16 -20.17
N THR A 9 15.64 1.85 -19.56
CA THR A 9 15.98 0.47 -19.15
C THR A 9 15.09 0.02 -17.98
N ARG A 10 14.81 0.92 -17.04
CA ARG A 10 13.88 0.68 -15.92
C ARG A 10 12.47 0.37 -16.40
N GLU A 11 11.97 1.09 -17.40
CA GLU A 11 10.64 0.83 -17.97
C GLU A 11 10.56 -0.56 -18.62
N ARG A 12 11.63 -1.02 -19.28
CA ARG A 12 11.69 -2.35 -19.89
C ARG A 12 11.80 -3.49 -18.89
N PHE A 13 12.50 -3.28 -17.77
CA PHE A 13 12.74 -4.31 -16.76
C PHE A 13 11.62 -4.40 -15.70
N GLY A 14 10.86 -3.31 -15.52
CA GLY A 14 9.89 -3.15 -14.44
C GLY A 14 10.46 -2.28 -13.31
N ARG A 15 9.67 -1.31 -12.86
CA ARG A 15 10.06 -0.33 -11.84
C ARG A 15 10.27 -0.97 -10.46
N PHE A 16 9.67 -2.13 -10.19
CA PHE A 16 9.76 -2.80 -8.90
C PHE A 16 11.12 -3.48 -8.70
N PHE A 17 11.56 -4.28 -9.67
CA PHE A 17 12.80 -5.06 -9.58
C PHE A 17 14.04 -4.33 -10.13
N TYR A 18 13.86 -3.26 -10.91
CA TYR A 18 15.00 -2.53 -11.44
C TYR A 18 15.81 -1.87 -10.34
N ARG A 19 17.08 -2.27 -10.24
CA ARG A 19 18.06 -1.69 -9.32
C ARG A 19 18.91 -0.66 -10.05
N PHE A 20 18.94 0.57 -9.53
CA PHE A 20 19.83 1.60 -10.06
C PHE A 20 21.30 1.21 -9.79
N PRO A 21 22.25 1.56 -10.68
CA PRO A 21 23.68 1.42 -10.38
C PRO A 21 24.03 2.17 -9.09
N GLU A 22 24.67 1.49 -8.14
CA GLU A 22 24.97 2.00 -6.78
C GLU A 22 23.73 2.43 -5.97
N GLY A 23 22.54 2.00 -6.40
CA GLY A 23 21.27 2.34 -5.77
C GLY A 23 20.48 1.11 -5.37
N GLU A 24 19.19 1.36 -5.14
CA GLU A 24 18.24 0.38 -4.65
C GLU A 24 17.11 0.18 -5.67
N SER A 25 16.44 -0.97 -5.55
CA SER A 25 15.19 -1.30 -6.22
C SER A 25 14.01 -1.06 -5.27
N ALA A 26 12.78 -1.08 -5.80
CA ALA A 26 11.60 -1.04 -4.93
C ALA A 26 11.46 -2.32 -4.08
N ALA A 27 11.98 -3.46 -4.56
CA ALA A 27 12.06 -4.69 -3.79
C ALA A 27 12.95 -4.52 -2.53
N ASP A 28 14.11 -3.87 -2.65
CA ASP A 28 14.95 -3.57 -1.48
C ASP A 28 14.20 -2.68 -0.46
N VAL A 29 13.38 -1.74 -0.95
CA VAL A 29 12.53 -0.88 -0.10
C VAL A 29 11.39 -1.69 0.53
N PHE A 30 10.83 -2.67 -0.17
CA PHE A 30 9.73 -3.53 0.31
C PHE A 30 10.14 -4.33 1.55
N ASP A 31 11.36 -4.84 1.59
CA ASP A 31 11.87 -5.55 2.76
C ASP A 31 11.93 -4.63 4.00
N ARG A 32 12.42 -3.40 3.82
CA ARG A 32 12.49 -2.43 4.93
C ARG A 32 11.11 -1.96 5.40
N VAL A 33 10.19 -1.74 4.47
CA VAL A 33 8.79 -1.41 4.80
C VAL A 33 8.13 -2.56 5.55
N SER A 34 8.44 -3.81 5.19
CA SER A 34 7.95 -4.99 5.92
C SER A 34 8.44 -4.98 7.37
N SER A 35 9.74 -4.77 7.61
CA SER A 35 10.28 -4.66 8.97
C SER A 35 9.70 -3.48 9.74
N PHE A 36 9.50 -2.33 9.10
CA PHE A 36 8.86 -1.17 9.71
C PHE A 36 7.44 -1.50 10.20
N LEU A 37 6.63 -2.16 9.36
CA LEU A 37 5.27 -2.57 9.74
C LEU A 37 5.26 -3.53 10.93
N GLU A 38 6.16 -4.52 10.94
CA GLU A 38 6.27 -5.45 12.08
C GLU A 38 6.61 -4.72 13.38
N SER A 39 7.56 -3.78 13.34
CA SER A 39 7.89 -2.93 14.48
C SER A 39 6.71 -2.06 14.92
N LEU A 40 6.04 -1.41 13.97
CA LEU A 40 4.88 -0.57 14.26
C LEU A 40 3.76 -1.37 14.94
N TRP A 41 3.42 -2.54 14.41
CA TRP A 41 2.40 -3.40 15.02
C TRP A 41 2.77 -3.83 16.44
N ARG A 42 4.04 -4.18 16.70
CA ARG A 42 4.51 -4.51 18.05
C ARG A 42 4.44 -3.33 18.99
N ASP A 43 4.78 -2.14 18.53
CA ASP A 43 4.73 -0.95 19.40
C ASP A 43 3.29 -0.54 19.73
N ILE A 44 2.34 -0.73 18.81
CA ILE A 44 0.91 -0.58 19.09
C ILE A 44 0.45 -1.63 20.12
N ASP A 45 0.74 -2.91 19.89
CA ASP A 45 0.32 -4.02 20.76
C ASP A 45 0.89 -3.92 22.18
N MET A 46 2.14 -3.47 22.30
CA MET A 46 2.82 -3.25 23.58
C MET A 46 2.47 -1.91 24.25
N ASN A 47 1.54 -1.13 23.68
CA ASN A 47 1.19 0.23 24.10
C ASN A 47 2.41 1.15 24.32
N ARG A 48 3.38 1.12 23.40
CA ARG A 48 4.60 1.95 23.47
C ARG A 48 4.43 3.36 22.93
N LEU A 49 3.27 3.64 22.33
CA LEU A 49 2.93 4.96 21.77
C LEU A 49 2.31 5.91 22.80
N ASP A 50 2.23 5.49 24.08
CA ASP A 50 1.66 6.26 25.19
C ASP A 50 0.24 6.78 24.87
N HIS A 51 -0.59 5.89 24.31
CA HIS A 51 -1.99 6.19 24.02
C HIS A 51 -2.90 5.58 25.08
N ASP A 52 -3.99 6.29 25.39
CA ASP A 52 -5.07 5.74 26.19
C ASP A 52 -5.83 4.71 25.32
N PRO A 53 -5.98 3.45 25.77
CA PRO A 53 -6.75 2.44 25.03
C PRO A 53 -8.23 2.79 24.81
N SER A 54 -8.75 3.79 25.52
CA SER A 54 -10.11 4.31 25.32
C SER A 54 -10.23 5.33 24.18
N ASP A 55 -9.10 5.87 23.71
CA ASP A 55 -9.04 6.80 22.59
C ASP A 55 -8.75 6.11 21.26
N GLU A 56 -9.25 6.69 20.16
CA GLU A 56 -8.94 6.20 18.81
C GLU A 56 -7.49 6.56 18.41
N LEU A 57 -6.65 5.55 18.25
CA LEU A 57 -5.29 5.74 17.74
C LEU A 57 -5.28 6.01 16.23
N ASN A 58 -4.85 7.21 15.86
CA ASN A 58 -4.65 7.62 14.47
C ASN A 58 -3.17 7.87 14.19
N LEU A 59 -2.65 7.33 13.09
CA LEU A 59 -1.24 7.43 12.72
C LEU A 59 -1.05 8.28 11.47
N ILE A 60 -0.04 9.16 11.50
CA ILE A 60 0.40 9.94 10.33
C ILE A 60 1.79 9.44 9.93
N ILE A 61 1.90 8.92 8.72
CA ILE A 61 3.17 8.43 8.15
C ILE A 61 3.64 9.42 7.09
N VAL A 62 4.70 10.17 7.40
CA VAL A 62 5.34 11.10 6.45
C VAL A 62 6.49 10.37 5.75
N SER A 63 6.43 10.26 4.42
CA SER A 63 7.40 9.49 3.65
C SER A 63 7.59 10.02 2.22
N HIS A 64 8.37 9.30 1.43
CA HIS A 64 8.65 9.60 0.02
C HIS A 64 7.75 8.80 -0.92
N GLY A 65 7.47 9.30 -2.12
CA GLY A 65 6.51 8.69 -3.05
C GLY A 65 6.72 7.20 -3.35
N LEU A 66 7.97 6.76 -3.54
CA LEU A 66 8.27 5.33 -3.73
C LEU A 66 7.95 4.51 -2.48
N ALA A 67 8.41 4.97 -1.32
CA ALA A 67 8.20 4.29 -0.05
C ALA A 67 6.71 4.21 0.32
N SER A 68 5.93 5.28 0.09
CA SER A 68 4.48 5.29 0.29
C SER A 68 3.76 4.28 -0.60
N ARG A 69 4.16 4.14 -1.87
CA ARG A 69 3.56 3.13 -2.76
C ARG A 69 3.90 1.71 -2.32
N VAL A 70 5.15 1.48 -1.90
CA VAL A 70 5.60 0.18 -1.38
C VAL A 70 4.86 -0.14 -0.07
N PHE A 71 4.62 0.86 0.77
CA PHE A 71 3.78 0.72 1.96
C PHE A 71 2.36 0.27 1.61
N LEU A 72 1.68 0.93 0.67
CA LEU A 72 0.34 0.52 0.23
C LEU A 72 0.34 -0.88 -0.38
N MET A 73 1.34 -1.21 -1.21
CA MET A 73 1.51 -2.55 -1.78
C MET A 73 1.63 -3.60 -0.67
N LYS A 74 2.49 -3.36 0.32
CA LYS A 74 2.69 -4.29 1.43
C LYS A 74 1.44 -4.42 2.30
N TRP A 75 0.75 -3.32 2.56
CA TRP A 75 -0.46 -3.30 3.38
C TRP A 75 -1.63 -4.03 2.72
N PHE A 76 -1.93 -3.70 1.47
CA PHE A 76 -3.05 -4.29 0.73
C PHE A 76 -2.72 -5.59 0.00
N LYS A 77 -1.48 -6.08 0.16
CA LYS A 77 -0.98 -7.30 -0.48
C LYS A 77 -1.12 -7.25 -2.00
N TRP A 78 -0.87 -6.08 -2.59
CA TRP A 78 -0.89 -5.94 -4.04
C TRP A 78 0.31 -6.63 -4.67
N ASN A 79 0.09 -7.24 -5.84
CA ASN A 79 1.14 -7.88 -6.60
C ASN A 79 2.03 -6.85 -7.33
N VAL A 80 3.11 -7.33 -7.94
CA VAL A 80 4.06 -6.47 -8.65
C VAL A 80 3.38 -5.73 -9.80
N GLU A 81 2.52 -6.40 -10.57
CA GLU A 81 1.82 -5.77 -11.71
C GLU A 81 0.94 -4.60 -11.26
N GLN A 82 0.17 -4.79 -10.19
CA GLN A 82 -0.65 -3.74 -9.57
C GLN A 82 0.23 -2.58 -9.08
N PHE A 83 1.36 -2.87 -8.45
CA PHE A 83 2.33 -1.84 -8.07
C PHE A 83 2.87 -1.09 -9.28
N GLU A 84 3.09 -1.75 -10.41
CA GLU A 84 3.56 -1.17 -11.67
C GLU A 84 2.56 -0.23 -12.34
N TYR A 85 1.31 -0.15 -11.89
CA TYR A 85 0.36 0.88 -12.35
C TYR A 85 0.30 2.10 -11.43
N LEU A 86 0.71 1.97 -10.16
CA LEU A 86 0.60 3.06 -9.20
C LEU A 86 1.37 4.31 -9.62
N ASN A 87 0.76 5.46 -9.36
CA ASN A 87 1.36 6.78 -9.50
C ASN A 87 1.93 7.24 -8.16
N ASN A 88 3.02 8.01 -8.22
CA ASN A 88 3.57 8.63 -7.01
C ASN A 88 2.60 9.68 -6.50
N LEU A 89 2.54 9.82 -5.17
CA LEU A 89 1.90 10.96 -4.54
C LEU A 89 2.59 12.25 -5.00
N GLY A 90 1.81 13.30 -5.21
CA GLY A 90 2.28 14.67 -5.35
C GLY A 90 2.95 15.17 -4.07
N ASN A 91 3.71 16.25 -4.19
CA ASN A 91 4.33 16.87 -3.01
C ASN A 91 3.24 17.36 -2.05
N CYS A 92 3.33 16.96 -0.79
CA CYS A 92 2.34 17.26 0.26
C CYS A 92 0.94 16.67 0.00
N GLU A 93 0.77 15.78 -0.97
CA GLU A 93 -0.44 14.96 -1.10
C GLU A 93 -0.52 13.98 0.07
N PHE A 94 -1.73 13.69 0.53
CA PHE A 94 -1.99 12.66 1.54
C PHE A 94 -3.09 11.73 1.04
N ARG A 95 -3.06 10.49 1.54
CA ARG A 95 -4.10 9.50 1.31
C ARG A 95 -4.50 8.90 2.63
N VAL A 96 -5.80 8.89 2.90
CA VAL A 96 -6.37 8.34 4.13
C VAL A 96 -6.67 6.86 3.94
N MET A 97 -6.17 6.03 4.85
CA MET A 97 -6.59 4.65 5.02
C MET A 97 -7.49 4.60 6.25
N GLN A 98 -8.74 4.19 6.07
CA GLN A 98 -9.74 4.17 7.14
C GLN A 98 -10.16 2.76 7.46
N LEU A 99 -10.31 2.46 8.75
CA LEU A 99 -10.82 1.18 9.22
C LEU A 99 -12.31 1.05 8.83
N GLY A 100 -12.63 0.07 7.99
CA GLY A 100 -13.99 -0.27 7.60
C GLY A 100 -14.71 -1.14 8.64
N HIS A 101 -16.00 -1.39 8.42
CA HIS A 101 -16.86 -2.11 9.37
C HIS A 101 -16.36 -3.53 9.71
N GLY A 102 -15.66 -4.17 8.77
CA GLY A 102 -15.13 -5.52 8.90
C GLY A 102 -13.82 -5.62 9.68
N GLY A 103 -13.22 -4.48 10.05
CA GLY A 103 -11.90 -4.41 10.68
C GLY A 103 -10.74 -4.33 9.70
N GLU A 104 -11.00 -4.02 8.43
CA GLU A 104 -9.96 -3.82 7.42
C GLU A 104 -9.83 -2.37 7.04
N TYR A 105 -8.59 -1.93 6.83
CA TYR A 105 -8.36 -0.61 6.28
C TYR A 105 -8.74 -0.57 4.79
N SER A 106 -9.24 0.57 4.34
CA SER A 106 -9.61 0.84 2.96
C SER A 106 -9.29 2.28 2.57
N LEU A 107 -8.93 2.48 1.31
CA LEU A 107 -8.86 3.79 0.67
C LEU A 107 -10.25 4.28 0.20
N ALA A 108 -11.21 3.39 -0.06
CA ALA A 108 -12.48 3.74 -0.69
C ALA A 108 -13.50 4.43 0.26
N ILE A 109 -13.14 4.68 1.52
CA ILE A 109 -14.03 5.35 2.48
C ILE A 109 -13.96 6.87 2.34
N HIS A 110 -12.76 7.43 2.13
CA HIS A 110 -12.56 8.88 2.03
C HIS A 110 -12.19 9.36 0.63
N HIS A 111 -12.05 8.44 -0.34
CA HIS A 111 -11.63 8.75 -1.71
C HIS A 111 -12.62 8.18 -2.72
N THR A 112 -12.84 8.93 -3.80
CA THR A 112 -13.71 8.57 -4.93
C THR A 112 -13.04 7.56 -5.86
N ASP A 113 -13.83 6.87 -6.68
CA ASP A 113 -13.31 5.95 -7.70
C ASP A 113 -12.39 6.67 -8.69
N GLU A 114 -12.76 7.89 -9.06
CA GLU A 114 -12.00 8.75 -9.96
C GLU A 114 -10.61 9.04 -9.39
N GLU A 115 -10.51 9.43 -8.12
CA GLU A 115 -9.21 9.64 -7.44
C GLU A 115 -8.37 8.36 -7.39
N LEU A 116 -9.01 7.22 -7.06
CA LEU A 116 -8.32 5.93 -7.02
C LEU A 116 -7.78 5.53 -8.40
N MET A 117 -8.54 5.77 -9.46
CA MET A 117 -8.10 5.53 -10.84
C MET A 117 -6.96 6.47 -11.24
N GLU A 118 -7.04 7.76 -10.88
CA GLU A 118 -5.96 8.73 -11.11
C GLU A 118 -4.66 8.32 -10.40
N TRP A 119 -4.76 7.63 -9.26
CA TRP A 119 -3.60 7.08 -8.55
C TRP A 119 -3.05 5.78 -9.15
N GLY A 120 -3.69 5.26 -10.19
CA GLY A 120 -3.27 4.08 -10.91
C GLY A 120 -3.82 2.76 -10.36
N LEU A 121 -4.88 2.80 -9.53
CA LEU A 121 -5.55 1.57 -9.11
C LEU A 121 -6.37 1.01 -10.28
N SER A 122 -6.25 -0.30 -10.51
CA SER A 122 -7.08 -0.98 -11.49
C SER A 122 -8.52 -1.17 -10.97
N PRO A 123 -9.51 -1.42 -11.85
CA PRO A 123 -10.88 -1.70 -11.43
C PRO A 123 -10.98 -2.83 -10.38
N ALA A 124 -10.12 -3.84 -10.48
CA ALA A 124 -10.06 -4.94 -9.51
C ALA A 124 -9.55 -4.48 -8.14
N MET A 125 -8.55 -3.60 -8.10
CA MET A 125 -8.04 -3.00 -6.85
C MET A 125 -9.10 -2.12 -6.20
N ILE A 126 -9.82 -1.30 -6.99
CA ILE A 126 -10.90 -0.44 -6.48
C ILE A 126 -12.04 -1.29 -5.92
N ALA A 127 -12.43 -2.36 -6.60
CA ALA A 127 -13.42 -3.30 -6.09
C ALA A 127 -13.00 -3.93 -4.75
N ASP A 128 -11.74 -4.32 -4.60
CA ASP A 128 -11.17 -4.80 -3.33
C ASP A 128 -11.23 -3.72 -2.23
N GLN A 129 -10.87 -2.47 -2.54
CA GLN A 129 -10.96 -1.37 -1.57
C GLN A 129 -12.40 -1.13 -1.11
N LYS A 130 -13.37 -1.13 -2.03
CA LYS A 130 -14.79 -1.03 -1.67
C LYS A 130 -15.28 -2.20 -0.82
N TRP A 131 -14.83 -3.41 -1.14
CA TRP A 131 -15.15 -4.58 -0.34
C TRP A 131 -14.60 -4.43 1.09
N ARG A 132 -13.34 -4.02 1.27
CA ARG A 132 -12.74 -3.74 2.58
C ARG A 132 -13.48 -2.68 3.38
N ALA A 133 -14.03 -1.66 2.71
CA ALA A 133 -14.79 -0.59 3.35
C ALA A 133 -16.11 -1.09 3.98
N HIS A 134 -16.81 -2.01 3.31
CA HIS A 134 -18.19 -2.37 3.64
C HIS A 134 -18.38 -3.81 4.13
N ALA A 135 -17.40 -4.69 3.98
CA ALA A 135 -17.51 -6.08 4.40
C ALA A 135 -17.77 -6.17 5.91
N THR A 136 -18.66 -7.06 6.33
CA THR A 136 -18.92 -7.36 7.75
C THR A 136 -17.97 -8.46 8.24
N LYS A 137 -17.63 -8.44 9.53
CA LYS A 137 -16.87 -9.52 10.17
C LYS A 137 -17.55 -10.87 9.92
N GLY A 138 -16.90 -11.75 9.14
CA GLY A 138 -17.40 -13.08 8.79
C GLY A 138 -17.48 -13.38 7.28
N ASN A 139 -17.55 -12.35 6.42
CA ASN A 139 -17.63 -12.52 4.95
C ASN A 139 -16.31 -13.00 4.31
N TRP A 140 -15.27 -13.17 5.12
CA TRP A 140 -13.95 -13.64 4.73
C TRP A 140 -13.94 -15.04 4.12
N ASN A 141 -14.82 -15.92 4.58
CA ASN A 141 -14.79 -17.34 4.22
C ASN A 141 -15.52 -17.67 2.92
N GLU A 142 -16.42 -16.81 2.42
CA GLU A 142 -17.31 -17.18 1.32
C GLU A 142 -16.99 -16.50 -0.02
N HIS A 143 -16.35 -15.32 -0.03
CA HIS A 143 -16.22 -14.53 -1.26
C HIS A 143 -14.93 -13.71 -1.40
N CYS A 144 -13.79 -14.18 -0.88
CA CYS A 144 -12.50 -13.50 -1.12
C CYS A 144 -11.70 -14.20 -2.22
N PRO A 145 -11.91 -13.88 -3.52
CA PRO A 145 -11.18 -14.52 -4.63
C PRO A 145 -9.66 -14.38 -4.53
N TRP A 146 -9.16 -13.39 -3.78
CA TRP A 146 -7.73 -13.05 -3.72
C TRP A 146 -6.97 -13.67 -2.55
N TYR A 147 -7.65 -14.32 -1.59
CA TYR A 147 -6.98 -14.86 -0.40
C TYR A 147 -6.11 -16.09 -0.73
N LEU A 148 -6.51 -16.88 -1.73
CA LEU A 148 -5.80 -18.11 -2.11
C LEU A 148 -4.72 -17.88 -3.18
N ASP A 149 -4.89 -16.90 -4.07
CA ASP A 149 -3.98 -16.68 -5.20
C ASP A 149 -2.82 -15.69 -4.91
N ALA A 150 -2.79 -15.05 -3.73
CA ALA A 150 -1.76 -14.06 -3.40
C ALA A 150 -0.49 -14.65 -2.74
N PHE A 151 -0.45 -15.97 -2.50
CA PHE A 151 0.66 -16.63 -1.79
C PHE A 151 1.53 -17.56 -2.67
N PHE A 152 1.23 -17.68 -3.97
CA PHE A 152 2.02 -18.49 -4.93
C PHE A 152 2.31 -17.74 -6.22
#